data_AF-A0A3D0MSD2-F1
#
_entry.id   AF-A0A3D0MSD2-F1
#
_cell.length_a   1.000
_cell.length_b   1.000
_cell.length_c   1.000
_cell.angle_alpha   90.00
_cell.angle_beta   90.00
_cell.angle_gamma   90.00
#
_symmetry.space_group_name_H-M   'P 1'
#
loop_
_entity.id
_entity.type
_entity.pdbx_description
1 polymer ?
#
loop_
_entity_poly.entity_id
_entity_poly.type
_entity_poly.pdbx_seq_one_letter_code
_entity_poly.pdbx_strand_id
1 'polypeptide(L)'
;MREAGFSFETENGQLLLSSAPDLQIEGGSGPLFLLRTAILMWQETGSRSIDDVLWRKWATAACKKAVKITTRCSPQEALHLWASLHLCSNPAVCPHGRPTTLTLEELQIEQYFGREK
;
A
#
# COMPACT_ATOMS: atom_id res chain seq x y z
N MET A 1 -0.06 -1.98 -15.86
CA MET A 1 -0.45 -0.65 -15.29
C MET A 1 -1.87 -0.63 -14.73
N ARG A 2 -2.78 -1.48 -15.23
CA ARG A 2 -4.18 -1.59 -14.77
C ARG A 2 -4.31 -1.98 -13.30
N GLU A 3 -3.46 -2.88 -12.81
CA GLU A 3 -3.42 -3.29 -11.40
C GLU A 3 -3.03 -2.14 -10.47
N ALA A 4 -2.26 -1.17 -10.97
CA ALA A 4 -1.92 0.06 -10.25
C ALA A 4 -3.01 1.16 -10.37
N GLY A 5 -4.15 0.85 -11.00
CA GLY A 5 -5.32 1.73 -11.11
C GLY A 5 -5.34 2.68 -12.30
N PHE A 6 -4.45 2.50 -13.28
CA PHE A 6 -4.41 3.30 -14.51
C PHE A 6 -5.03 2.53 -15.69
N SER A 7 -5.96 3.15 -16.42
CA SER A 7 -6.56 2.57 -17.62
C SER A 7 -6.22 3.39 -18.84
N PHE A 8 -6.04 2.70 -19.97
CA PHE A 8 -5.68 3.29 -21.24
C PHE A 8 -6.61 2.80 -22.34
N GLU A 9 -6.84 3.66 -23.31
CA GLU A 9 -7.58 3.39 -24.55
C GLU A 9 -6.66 3.65 -25.75
N THR A 10 -6.93 2.95 -26.85
CA THR A 10 -6.17 3.14 -28.09
C THR A 10 -7.05 3.84 -29.10
N GLU A 11 -6.62 5.00 -29.56
CA GLU A 11 -7.30 5.78 -30.60
C GLU A 11 -6.28 6.17 -31.67
N ASN A 12 -6.56 5.85 -32.94
CA ASN A 12 -5.67 6.14 -34.08
C ASN A 12 -4.21 5.68 -33.89
N GLY A 13 -4.00 4.54 -33.21
CA GLY A 13 -2.67 4.00 -32.91
C GLY A 13 -1.93 4.71 -31.78
N GLN A 14 -2.54 5.69 -31.12
CA GLN A 14 -2.01 6.35 -29.93
C GLN A 14 -2.64 5.76 -28.67
N LEU A 15 -1.85 5.67 -27.59
CA LEU A 15 -2.32 5.23 -26.29
C LEU A 15 -2.73 6.47 -25.47
N LEU A 16 -4.00 6.56 -25.11
CA LEU A 16 -4.56 7.64 -24.29
C LEU A 16 -4.87 7.13 -22.90
N LEU A 17 -4.57 7.93 -21.88
CA LEU A 17 -4.96 7.62 -20.51
C LEU A 17 -6.45 7.96 -20.33
N SER A 18 -7.28 6.95 -20.09
CA SER A 18 -8.74 7.13 -19.91
C SER A 18 -9.16 7.23 -18.44
N SER A 19 -8.40 6.63 -17.52
CA SER A 19 -8.65 6.79 -16.08
C SER A 19 -7.39 6.65 -15.22
N ALA A 20 -7.40 7.33 -14.07
CA ALA A 20 -6.35 7.26 -13.06
C ALA A 20 -6.97 7.25 -11.65
N PRO A 21 -6.26 6.76 -10.63
CA PRO A 21 -6.74 6.82 -9.25
C PRO A 21 -6.95 8.27 -8.82
N ASP A 22 -7.93 8.52 -7.97
CA ASP A 22 -8.06 9.80 -7.27
C ASP A 22 -7.39 9.70 -5.90
N LEU A 23 -6.06 9.86 -5.88
CA LEU A 23 -5.29 9.83 -4.64
C LEU A 23 -4.34 11.02 -4.56
N GLN A 24 -4.57 11.89 -3.58
CA GLN A 24 -3.61 12.94 -3.24
C GLN A 24 -2.39 12.34 -2.55
N ILE A 25 -1.22 12.54 -3.15
CA ILE A 25 0.06 12.13 -2.58
C ILE A 25 0.77 13.39 -2.07
N GLU A 26 1.27 13.32 -0.84
CA GLU A 26 2.01 14.43 -0.23
C GLU A 26 3.23 14.81 -1.08
N GLY A 27 3.46 16.13 -1.21
CA GLY A 27 4.50 16.69 -2.09
C GLY A 27 4.00 17.11 -3.49
N GLY A 28 2.69 17.26 -3.68
CA GLY A 28 2.09 17.82 -4.90
C GLY A 28 2.14 16.91 -6.13
N SER A 29 2.58 15.66 -5.96
CA SER A 29 2.74 14.70 -7.04
C SER A 29 1.53 13.78 -7.11
N GLY A 30 0.51 14.17 -7.87
CA GLY A 30 -0.66 13.33 -8.09
C GLY A 30 -0.34 12.01 -8.84
N PRO A 31 -1.34 11.14 -9.02
CA PRO A 31 -1.17 9.83 -9.66
C PRO A 31 -0.58 9.92 -11.08
N LEU A 32 -0.88 10.98 -11.83
CA LEU A 32 -0.29 11.25 -13.14
C LEU A 32 1.23 11.50 -13.08
N PHE A 33 1.71 12.18 -12.04
CA PHE A 33 3.15 12.39 -11.84
C PHE A 33 3.85 11.07 -11.53
N LEU A 34 3.24 10.20 -10.72
CA LEU A 34 3.77 8.86 -10.47
C LEU A 34 3.85 8.05 -11.77
N LEU A 35 2.79 8.05 -12.58
CA LEU A 35 2.79 7.37 -13.86
C LEU A 35 3.92 7.87 -14.77
N ARG A 36 4.04 9.19 -14.91
CA ARG A 36 5.09 9.80 -15.74
C ARG A 36 6.49 9.42 -15.25
N THR A 37 6.75 9.49 -13.95
CA THR A 37 8.06 9.12 -13.39
C THR A 37 8.35 7.64 -13.53
N ALA A 38 7.33 6.77 -13.42
CA ALA A 38 7.49 5.34 -13.64
C ALA A 38 7.84 5.00 -15.10
N ILE A 39 7.18 5.65 -16.08
CA ILE A 39 7.50 5.51 -17.51
C ILE A 39 8.94 5.95 -17.79
N LEU A 40 9.34 7.13 -17.30
CA LEU A 40 10.69 7.66 -17.52
C LEU A 40 11.78 6.74 -16.93
N MET A 41 11.62 6.31 -15.67
CA MET A 41 12.57 5.40 -15.03
C MET A 41 12.66 4.05 -15.76
N TRP A 42 11.52 3.55 -16.27
CA TRP A 42 11.49 2.31 -17.06
C TRP A 42 12.29 2.45 -18.35
N GLN A 43 12.16 3.57 -19.07
CA GLN A 43 12.92 3.85 -20.29
C GLN A 43 14.43 3.93 -20.04
N GLU A 44 14.86 4.45 -18.89
CA GLU A 44 16.29 4.57 -18.55
C GLU A 44 16.93 3.26 -18.09
N THR A 45 16.19 2.41 -17.36
CA THR A 45 16.77 1.22 -16.70
C THR A 45 16.43 -0.11 -17.35
N GLY A 46 15.32 -0.21 -18.11
CA GLY A 46 14.89 -1.39 -18.87
C GLY A 46 14.68 -2.70 -18.08
N SER A 47 14.97 -2.74 -16.78
CA SER A 47 15.20 -3.98 -16.02
C SER A 47 14.08 -4.38 -15.07
N ARG A 48 13.12 -3.50 -14.79
CA ARG A 48 11.94 -3.80 -13.95
C ARG A 48 10.67 -3.58 -14.73
N SER A 49 9.60 -4.31 -14.37
CA SER A 49 8.29 -3.99 -14.93
C SER A 49 7.84 -2.61 -14.43
N ILE A 50 7.13 -1.87 -15.28
CA ILE A 50 6.54 -0.59 -14.90
C ILE A 50 5.52 -0.75 -13.76
N ASP A 51 4.86 -1.91 -13.68
CA ASP A 51 3.93 -2.26 -12.62
C ASP A 51 4.63 -2.38 -11.26
N ASP A 52 5.80 -3.00 -11.19
CA ASP A 52 6.58 -3.07 -9.96
C ASP A 52 6.99 -1.68 -9.46
N VAL A 53 7.35 -0.79 -10.38
CA VAL A 53 7.72 0.58 -10.06
C VAL A 53 6.53 1.33 -9.47
N LEU A 54 5.36 1.25 -10.12
CA LEU A 54 4.13 1.87 -9.65
C LEU A 54 3.69 1.30 -8.30
N TRP A 55 3.72 -0.03 -8.15
CA TRP A 55 3.36 -0.70 -6.90
C TRP A 55 4.22 -0.23 -5.73
N ARG A 56 5.55 -0.14 -5.92
CA ARG A 56 6.45 0.36 -4.86
C ARG A 56 6.19 1.81 -4.49
N LYS A 57 5.80 2.66 -5.45
CA LYS A 57 5.39 4.04 -5.17
C LYS A 57 4.10 4.09 -4.38
N TRP A 58 3.10 3.26 -4.74
CA TRP A 58 1.85 3.14 -3.98
C TRP A 58 2.07 2.64 -2.57
N ALA A 59 2.86 1.58 -2.40
CA ALA A 59 3.24 1.05 -1.09
C ALA A 59 3.89 2.15 -0.23
N THR A 60 4.81 2.95 -0.81
CA THR A 60 5.45 4.08 -0.11
C THR A 60 4.43 5.12 0.34
N ALA A 61 3.51 5.52 -0.55
CA ALA A 61 2.46 6.48 -0.21
C ALA A 61 1.55 5.97 0.91
N ALA A 62 1.13 4.70 0.85
CA ALA A 62 0.33 4.05 1.88
C ALA A 62 1.05 4.03 3.24
N CYS A 63 2.32 3.64 3.28
CA CYS A 63 3.08 3.63 4.54
C CYS A 63 3.31 5.03 5.13
N LYS A 64 3.43 6.07 4.31
CA LYS A 64 3.56 7.44 4.81
C LYS A 64 2.29 7.92 5.50
N LYS A 65 1.12 7.60 4.92
CA LYS A 65 -0.21 7.95 5.42
C LYS A 65 -0.76 7.02 6.51
N ALA A 66 -0.11 5.89 6.79
CA ALA A 66 -0.56 4.94 7.79
C ALA A 66 -0.67 5.58 9.19
N VAL A 67 -1.61 5.07 10.00
CA VAL A 67 -1.69 5.34 11.44
C VAL A 67 -0.44 4.78 12.12
N LYS A 68 0.24 5.58 12.94
CA LYS A 68 1.54 5.24 13.54
C LYS A 68 1.41 5.14 15.05
N ILE A 69 2.41 4.56 15.71
CA ILE A 69 2.46 4.42 17.18
C ILE A 69 2.29 5.75 17.93
N THR A 70 2.64 6.88 17.30
CA THR A 70 2.47 8.22 17.85
C THR A 70 1.08 8.81 17.64
N THR A 71 0.22 8.16 16.85
CA THR A 71 -1.14 8.61 16.58
C THR A 71 -2.05 8.20 17.73
N ARG A 72 -2.74 9.17 18.33
CA ARG A 72 -3.81 8.88 19.29
C ARG A 72 -5.03 8.38 18.52
N CYS A 73 -5.63 7.28 18.96
CA CYS A 73 -6.93 6.82 18.46
C CYS A 73 -7.88 6.59 19.62
N SER A 74 -9.14 6.93 19.40
CA SER A 74 -10.27 6.48 20.22
C SER A 74 -10.51 4.97 20.02
N PRO A 75 -11.22 4.31 20.95
CA PRO A 75 -11.63 2.91 20.78
C PRO A 75 -12.40 2.67 19.47
N GLN A 76 -13.24 3.63 19.06
CA GLN A 76 -14.03 3.55 17.84
C GLN A 76 -13.16 3.59 16.59
N GLU A 77 -12.16 4.49 16.57
CA GLU A 77 -11.18 4.56 15.47
C GLU A 77 -10.33 3.29 15.40
N ALA A 78 -9.90 2.75 16.55
CA ALA A 78 -9.15 1.50 16.60
C ALA A 78 -9.95 0.32 16.02
N LEU A 79 -11.23 0.18 16.41
CA LEU A 79 -12.13 -0.84 15.88
C LEU A 79 -12.38 -0.66 14.37
N HIS A 80 -12.53 0.59 13.92
CA HIS A 80 -12.68 0.88 12.50
C HIS A 80 -11.43 0.53 11.69
N LEU A 81 -10.24 0.85 12.19
CA LEU A 81 -8.96 0.47 11.58
C LEU A 81 -8.81 -1.06 11.53
N TRP A 82 -9.17 -1.75 12.61
CA TRP A 82 -9.16 -3.21 12.68
C TRP A 82 -10.09 -3.84 11.65
N ALA A 83 -11.34 -3.39 11.56
CA ALA A 83 -12.29 -3.87 10.57
C ALA A 83 -11.81 -3.57 9.13
N SER A 84 -11.26 -2.38 8.89
CA SER A 84 -10.74 -1.99 7.57
C SER A 84 -9.56 -2.83 7.13
N LEU A 85 -8.66 -3.20 8.06
CA LEU A 85 -7.54 -4.11 7.77
C LEU A 85 -8.04 -5.44 7.23
N HIS A 86 -9.12 -5.99 7.79
CA HIS A 86 -9.69 -7.28 7.39
C HIS A 86 -10.38 -7.25 6.01
N LEU A 87 -10.67 -6.07 5.47
CA LEU A 87 -11.18 -5.92 4.10
C LEU A 87 -10.07 -5.96 3.04
N CYS A 88 -8.80 -5.84 3.44
CA CYS A 88 -7.68 -5.94 2.52
C CYS A 88 -7.53 -7.39 2.00
N SER A 89 -7.08 -7.53 0.75
CA SER A 89 -6.84 -8.83 0.13
C SER A 89 -5.78 -9.67 0.85
N ASN A 90 -4.79 -9.03 1.47
CA ASN A 90 -3.80 -9.68 2.33
C ASN A 90 -3.66 -8.89 3.64
N PRO A 91 -4.51 -9.18 4.65
CA PRO A 91 -4.55 -8.39 5.88
C PRO A 91 -3.36 -8.66 6.79
N ALA A 92 -2.60 -9.74 6.59
CA ALA A 92 -1.51 -10.17 7.47
C ALA A 92 -0.14 -9.54 7.13
N VAL A 93 0.00 -8.96 5.94
CA VAL A 93 1.27 -8.42 5.42
C VAL A 93 1.03 -7.06 4.79
N CYS A 94 1.83 -6.06 5.15
CA CYS A 94 1.75 -4.73 4.55
C CYS A 94 2.28 -4.76 3.09
N PRO A 95 1.98 -3.75 2.26
CA PRO A 95 2.42 -3.72 0.86
C PRO A 95 3.95 -3.81 0.64
N HIS A 96 4.76 -3.61 1.68
CA HIS A 96 6.23 -3.77 1.66
C HIS A 96 6.74 -5.07 2.31
N GLY A 97 5.86 -5.96 2.78
CA GLY A 97 6.26 -7.27 3.31
C GLY A 97 6.40 -7.35 4.83
N ARG A 98 6.07 -6.31 5.61
CA ARG A 98 6.10 -6.39 7.09
C ARG A 98 4.80 -7.00 7.61
N PRO A 99 4.84 -7.82 8.67
CA PRO A 99 3.62 -8.28 9.32
C PRO A 99 2.82 -7.09 9.87
N THR A 100 1.50 -7.15 9.74
CA THR A 100 0.55 -6.15 10.24
C THR A 100 -0.05 -6.56 11.58
N THR A 101 -0.10 -7.86 11.86
CA THR A 101 -0.67 -8.44 13.08
C THR A 101 0.33 -9.40 13.72
N LEU A 102 0.39 -9.38 15.05
CA LEU A 102 1.07 -10.38 15.87
C LEU A 102 0.01 -11.05 16.74
N THR A 103 -0.04 -12.38 16.75
CA THR A 103 -0.94 -13.15 17.61
C THR A 103 -0.12 -13.80 18.69
N LEU A 104 -0.55 -13.65 19.94
CA LEU A 104 0.02 -14.33 21.10
C LEU A 104 -1.05 -15.25 21.67
N GLU A 105 -0.76 -16.55 21.71
CA GLU A 105 -1.62 -17.55 22.34
C GLU A 105 -1.55 -17.44 23.86
N GLU A 106 -2.61 -17.89 24.55
CA GLU A 106 -2.68 -17.87 26.01
C GLU A 106 -1.47 -18.55 26.65
N LEU A 107 -1.07 -19.72 26.14
CA LEU A 107 0.11 -20.46 26.61
C LEU A 107 1.40 -19.64 26.43
N GLN A 108 1.55 -18.92 25.31
CA GLN A 108 2.73 -18.08 25.06
C GLN A 108 2.79 -16.94 26.07
N ILE A 109 1.63 -16.34 26.39
CA ILE A 109 1.52 -15.32 27.42
C ILE A 109 1.89 -15.90 28.79
N GLU A 110 1.34 -17.05 29.17
CA GLU A 110 1.67 -17.73 30.43
C GLU A 110 3.18 -17.96 30.58
N GLN A 111 3.82 -18.51 29.54
CA GLN A 111 5.28 -18.73 29.49
C GLN A 111 6.06 -17.43 29.65
N TYR A 112 5.67 -16.34 28.95
CA TYR A 112 6.33 -15.05 29.08
C TYR A 112 6.23 -14.44 30.49
N PHE A 113 5.21 -14.82 31.25
CA PHE A 113 5.06 -14.46 32.65
C PHE A 113 5.60 -15.51 33.63
N GLY A 114 6.33 -16.53 33.15
CA GLY A 114 6.93 -17.59 33.96
C GLY A 114 5.90 -18.52 34.63
N ARG A 115 4.69 -18.61 34.07
CA ARG A 115 3.64 -19.53 34.52
C ARG A 115 3.74 -20.78 33.67
N GLU A 116 4.51 -21.75 34.14
CA GLU A 116 4.58 -23.09 33.55
C GLU A 116 3.65 -24.00 34.36
N LYS A 117 2.75 -24.73 33.67
CA LYS A 117 2.05 -25.88 34.25
C LYS A 117 2.89 -27.13 34.06
#